data_AF-A0A6S6UEL8-F1
#
_entry.id   AF-A0A6S6UEL8-F1
#
_cell.length_a   1.000
_cell.length_b   1.000
_cell.length_c   1.000
_cell.angle_alpha   90.00
_cell.angle_beta   90.00
_cell.angle_gamma   90.00
#
_symmetry.space_group_name_H-M   'P 1'
#
loop_
_entity.id
_entity.type
_entity.pdbx_description
1 polymer ?
#
loop_
_entity_poly.entity_id
_entity_poly.type
_entity_poly.pdbx_seq_one_letter_code
_entity_poly.pdbx_strand_id
1 'polypeptide(L)'
;ELIWTYNELSFIPHNLAPNQEEGVRVQLGHDHEPMEDCDFLINLSNEMPEFFGRFARMAEILDQEPGILHAGRERYKFYRDRGYNLDYHQL
;
A
#
# COMPACT_ATOMS: atom_id res chain seq x y z
N GLU A 1 -6.12 7.35 13.26
CA GLU A 1 -7.55 7.57 13.58
C GLU A 1 -8.52 6.64 12.85
N LEU A 2 -8.74 6.74 11.54
CA LEU A 2 -9.82 6.00 10.86
C LEU A 2 -9.73 4.47 10.96
N ILE A 3 -8.51 3.90 11.01
CA ILE A 3 -8.33 2.45 11.14
C ILE A 3 -8.79 1.95 12.52
N TRP A 4 -8.62 2.75 13.58
CA TRP A 4 -9.06 2.39 14.92
C TRP A 4 -10.59 2.36 15.03
N THR A 5 -11.28 3.21 14.29
CA THR A 5 -12.74 3.37 14.36
C THR A 5 -13.50 2.65 13.26
N TYR A 6 -12.81 1.96 12.34
CA TYR A 6 -13.41 1.29 11.18
C TYR A 6 -14.49 0.28 11.58
N ASN A 7 -14.26 -0.48 12.66
CA ASN A 7 -15.19 -1.48 13.16
C ASN A 7 -15.01 -1.62 14.68
N GLU A 8 -16.09 -1.39 15.44
CA GLU A 8 -16.09 -1.42 16.92
C GLU A 8 -15.65 -2.78 17.51
N LEU A 9 -15.78 -3.86 16.75
CA LEU A 9 -15.40 -5.21 17.16
C LEU A 9 -14.01 -5.63 16.66
N SER A 10 -13.30 -4.75 15.96
CA SER A 10 -11.98 -5.03 15.40
C SER A 10 -10.88 -4.27 16.13
N PHE A 11 -9.75 -4.94 16.35
CA PHE A 11 -8.53 -4.32 16.84
C PHE A 11 -7.40 -4.55 15.82
N ILE A 12 -7.00 -3.48 15.14
CA ILE A 12 -5.93 -3.49 14.14
C ILE A 12 -4.78 -2.62 14.65
N PRO A 13 -3.77 -3.19 15.34
CA PRO A 13 -2.66 -2.42 15.86
C PRO A 13 -1.85 -1.80 14.72
N HIS A 14 -1.78 -0.47 14.72
CA HIS A 14 -1.04 0.30 13.73
C HIS A 14 -0.42 1.55 14.36
N ASN A 15 0.67 2.02 13.78
CA ASN A 15 1.36 3.24 14.18
C ASN A 15 1.89 3.99 12.95
N LEU A 16 2.22 5.27 13.14
CA LEU A 16 2.87 6.08 12.12
C LEU A 16 4.36 5.75 12.10
N ALA A 17 4.91 5.45 10.92
CA ALA A 17 6.35 5.40 10.74
C ALA A 17 6.96 6.81 10.94
N PRO A 18 8.18 6.94 11.52
CA PRO A 18 9.12 5.88 11.88
C PRO A 18 8.92 5.31 13.29
N ASN A 19 7.81 5.59 13.98
CA ASN A 19 7.61 5.05 15.33
C ASN A 19 7.57 3.51 15.25
N GLN A 20 8.28 2.85 16.15
CA GLN A 20 8.35 1.40 16.23
C GLN A 20 7.89 0.97 17.62
N GLU A 21 6.80 0.22 17.67
CA GLU A 21 6.28 -0.36 18.89
C GLU A 21 6.27 -1.89 18.76
N GLU A 22 6.74 -2.57 19.80
CA GLU A 22 6.83 -4.02 19.82
C GLU A 22 5.43 -4.64 19.64
N GLY A 23 5.30 -5.54 18.66
CA GLY A 23 4.04 -6.22 18.35
C GLY A 23 3.13 -5.48 17.37
N VAL A 24 3.46 -4.25 16.94
CA VAL A 24 2.70 -3.53 15.91
C VAL A 24 3.24 -3.85 14.52
N ARG A 25 2.43 -4.54 13.70
CA ARG A 25 2.85 -4.98 12.35
C ARG A 25 2.33 -4.12 11.20
N VAL A 26 1.44 -3.18 11.47
CA VAL A 26 0.90 -2.26 10.46
C VAL A 26 1.54 -0.90 10.63
N GLN A 27 2.40 -0.54 9.68
CA GLN A 27 3.08 0.75 9.63
C GLN A 27 2.36 1.67 8.65
N LEU A 28 2.07 2.89 9.06
CA LEU A 28 1.52 3.95 8.22
C LEU A 28 2.63 4.95 7.91
N GLY A 29 3.11 4.97 6.67
CA GLY A 29 4.17 5.88 6.22
C GLY A 29 3.70 6.83 5.12
N HIS A 30 4.36 7.98 5.02
CA HIS A 30 4.26 8.89 3.89
C HIS A 30 5.61 9.57 3.66
N ASP A 31 5.97 9.84 2.40
CA ASP A 31 7.17 10.59 1.98
C ASP A 31 8.54 9.99 2.40
N HIS A 32 8.57 8.77 2.94
CA HIS A 32 9.81 8.07 3.27
C HIS A 32 9.67 6.57 3.03
N GLU A 33 10.81 5.91 2.82
CA GLU A 33 10.86 4.45 2.73
C GLU A 33 10.63 3.81 4.10
N PRO A 34 9.95 2.64 4.16
CA PRO A 34 9.84 1.89 5.40
C PRO A 34 11.22 1.45 5.89
N MET A 35 11.43 1.61 7.20
CA MET A 35 12.67 1.25 7.88
C MET A 35 12.78 -0.25 8.16
N GLU A 36 11.64 -0.94 8.30
CA GLU A 36 11.59 -2.39 8.50
C GLU A 36 11.25 -3.13 7.22
N ASP A 37 11.60 -4.42 7.19
CA ASP A 37 11.17 -5.31 6.14
C ASP A 37 9.72 -5.73 6.39
N CYS A 38 8.86 -5.30 5.48
CA CYS A 38 7.45 -5.63 5.46
C CYS A 38 7.18 -6.61 4.32
N ASP A 39 6.34 -7.61 4.55
CA ASP A 39 5.97 -8.58 3.50
C ASP A 39 4.99 -7.98 2.47
N PHE A 40 4.16 -7.03 2.90
CA PHE A 40 3.05 -6.50 2.12
C PHE A 40 2.98 -4.97 2.14
N LEU A 41 2.91 -4.38 0.94
CA LEU A 41 2.72 -2.96 0.73
C LEU A 41 1.29 -2.67 0.28
N ILE A 42 0.63 -1.70 0.91
CA ILE A 42 -0.58 -1.07 0.36
C ILE A 42 -0.20 0.33 -0.08
N ASN A 43 -0.09 0.55 -1.40
CA ASN A 43 0.20 1.86 -1.95
C ASN A 43 -1.11 2.63 -2.16
N LEU A 44 -1.22 3.77 -1.47
CA LEU A 44 -2.35 4.71 -1.60
C LEU A 44 -1.98 5.97 -2.40
N SER A 45 -0.73 6.07 -2.87
CA SER A 45 -0.27 7.20 -3.67
C SER A 45 -0.57 7.00 -5.16
N ASN A 46 -0.51 8.11 -5.91
CA ASN A 46 -0.63 8.08 -7.37
C ASN A 46 0.68 7.71 -8.09
N GLU A 47 1.74 7.45 -7.32
CA GLU A 47 3.06 7.13 -7.84
C GLU A 47 3.44 5.70 -7.49
N MET A 48 4.36 5.12 -8.26
CA MET A 48 4.94 3.82 -7.91
C MET A 48 6.08 4.06 -6.92
N PRO A 49 6.04 3.51 -5.70
CA PRO A 49 7.12 3.68 -4.74
C PRO A 49 8.39 2.98 -5.25
N GLU A 50 9.54 3.65 -5.30
CA GLU A 50 10.79 3.06 -5.83
C GLU A 50 11.22 1.77 -5.10
N PHE A 51 10.88 1.69 -3.82
CA PHE A 51 11.18 0.58 -2.92
C PHE A 51 10.16 -0.59 -2.99
N PHE A 52 9.16 -0.55 -3.88
CA PHE A 52 8.11 -1.58 -3.95
C PHE A 52 8.65 -3.00 -4.20
N GLY A 53 9.82 -3.12 -4.85
CA GLY A 53 10.45 -4.41 -5.13
C GLY A 53 10.94 -5.16 -3.89
N ARG A 54 10.97 -4.52 -2.71
CA ARG A 54 11.34 -5.14 -1.43
C ARG A 54 10.24 -6.02 -0.84
N PHE A 55 8.99 -5.83 -1.26
CA PHE A 55 7.85 -6.53 -0.68
C PHE A 55 7.51 -7.79 -1.46
N ALA A 56 7.07 -8.83 -0.74
CA ALA A 56 6.62 -10.07 -1.36
C ALA A 56 5.30 -9.88 -2.13
N ARG A 57 4.47 -8.92 -1.70
CA ARG A 57 3.20 -8.57 -2.35
C ARG A 57 2.97 -7.06 -2.27
N MET A 58 2.17 -6.55 -3.19
CA MET A 58 1.68 -5.17 -3.15
C MET A 58 0.23 -5.12 -3.60
N ALA A 59 -0.57 -4.30 -2.94
CA ALA A 59 -1.88 -3.88 -3.40
C ALA A 59 -1.89 -2.36 -3.64
N GLU A 60 -2.67 -1.96 -4.63
CA GLU A 60 -2.95 -0.56 -4.91
C GLU A 60 -4.46 -0.33 -4.90
N ILE A 61 -4.88 0.80 -4.35
CA ILE A 61 -6.29 1.20 -4.34
C ILE A 61 -6.49 2.28 -5.38
N LEU A 62 -7.46 2.08 -6.28
CA LEU A 62 -7.81 3.03 -7.34
C LEU A 62 -9.18 3.62 -7.08
N ASP A 63 -9.22 4.95 -6.97
CA ASP A 63 -10.43 5.77 -7.07
C ASP A 63 -10.96 5.75 -8.53
N GLN A 64 -12.24 6.04 -8.72
CA GLN A 64 -12.89 6.32 -10.01
C GLN A 64 -12.55 7.71 -10.59
N GLU A 65 -11.81 8.55 -9.86
CA GLU A 65 -11.30 9.82 -10.38
C GLU A 65 -10.45 9.59 -11.65
N PRO A 66 -10.75 10.30 -12.76
CA PRO A 66 -10.08 10.05 -14.05
C PRO A 66 -8.55 10.12 -14.03
N GLY A 67 -7.97 11.05 -13.27
CA GLY A 67 -6.51 11.18 -13.10
C GLY A 67 -5.90 9.98 -12.39
N ILE A 68 -6.51 9.54 -11.28
CA ILE A 68 -6.09 8.35 -10.53
C ILE A 68 -6.18 7.09 -11.40
N LEU A 69 -7.27 6.93 -12.17
CA LEU A 69 -7.42 5.80 -13.10
C LEU A 69 -6.36 5.83 -14.21
N HIS A 70 -6.02 7.00 -14.74
CA HIS A 70 -4.97 7.12 -15.76
C HIS A 70 -3.60 6.73 -15.19
N ALA A 71 -3.21 7.30 -14.05
CA ALA A 71 -1.96 6.96 -13.37
C ALA A 71 -1.89 5.46 -13.02
N GLY A 72 -3.00 4.90 -12.50
CA GLY A 72 -3.12 3.47 -12.19
C GLY A 72 -2.93 2.57 -13.42
N ARG A 73 -3.46 2.96 -14.58
CA ARG A 73 -3.25 2.22 -15.84
C ARG A 73 -1.78 2.21 -16.28
N GLU A 74 -1.08 3.33 -16.14
CA GLU A 74 0.35 3.41 -16.46
C GLU A 74 1.19 2.51 -15.53
N ARG A 75 0.90 2.52 -14.22
CA ARG A 75 1.57 1.61 -13.26
C ARG A 75 1.25 0.14 -13.54
N TYR A 76 -0.02 -0.18 -13.78
CA TYR A 76 -0.43 -1.55 -14.16
C TYR A 76 0.32 -2.05 -15.40
N LYS A 77 0.44 -1.21 -16.44
CA LYS A 77 1.23 -1.51 -17.63
C LYS A 77 2.70 -1.75 -17.29
N PHE A 78 3.31 -0.88 -16.48
CA PHE A 78 4.69 -1.01 -16.04
C PHE A 78 4.96 -2.37 -15.37
N TYR A 79 4.07 -2.82 -14.47
CA TYR A 79 4.22 -4.10 -13.79
C TYR A 79 4.01 -5.28 -14.75
N ARG A 80 2.98 -5.20 -15.61
CA ARG A 80 2.67 -6.27 -16.58
C ARG A 80 3.86 -6.50 -17.51
N ASP A 81 4.44 -5.41 -18.02
CA ASP A 81 5.55 -5.47 -18.97
C ASP A 81 6.85 -6.04 -18.34
N ARG A 82 6.91 -6.09 -16.99
CA ARG A 82 8.00 -6.72 -16.22
C ARG A 82 7.68 -8.14 -15.73
N GLY A 83 6.51 -8.67 -16.08
CA GLY A 83 6.13 -10.05 -15.76
C GLY A 83 5.66 -10.27 -14.32
N TYR A 84 5.23 -9.21 -13.62
CA TYR A 84 4.59 -9.38 -12.32
C TYR A 84 3.23 -10.07 -12.47
N ASN A 85 2.85 -10.88 -11.48
CA ASN A 85 1.51 -11.44 -11.38
C ASN A 85 0.54 -10.35 -10.95
N LEU A 86 -0.44 -10.04 -11.80
CA LEU A 86 -1.40 -8.97 -11.57
C LEU A 86 -2.81 -9.52 -11.47
N ASP A 87 -3.40 -9.32 -10.31
CA ASP A 87 -4.81 -9.59 -10.06
C ASP A 87 -5.59 -8.27 -9.96
N TYR A 88 -6.80 -8.25 -10.51
CA TYR A 88 -7.72 -7.13 -10.38
C TYR A 88 -8.97 -7.58 -9.62
N HIS A 89 -9.32 -6.81 -8.58
CA HIS A 89 -10.48 -7.07 -7.75
C HIS A 89 -11.41 -5.87 -7.79
N GLN A 90 -12.71 -6.13 -8.01
CA GLN A 90 -13.76 -5.14 -7.77
C GLN A 90 -14.20 -5.27 -6.31
N LEU A 91 -14.12 -4.15 -5.57
CA LEU A 91 -14.52 -4.04 -4.16
C LEU A 91 -15.97 -3.58 -4.01
#